data_AF-A0A7L4R283-F1
#
_entry.id   AF-A0A7L4R283-F1
#
_cell.length_a   1.000
_cell.length_b   1.000
_cell.length_c   1.000
_cell.angle_alpha   90.00
_cell.angle_beta   90.00
_cell.angle_gamma   90.00
#
_symmetry.space_group_name_H-M   'P 1'
#
loop_
_entity.id
_entity.type
_entity.pdbx_description
1 polymer ?
#
loop_
_entity_poly.entity_id
_entity_poly.type
_entity_poly.pdbx_seq_one_letter_code
_entity_poly.pdbx_strand_id
1 'polypeptide(L)' 'MNVFLAAVFAFLAAAGTFGTVIEKDPFAKLISLSIIAGGAIPFIVDRGYLDVAIAVAVIAPLSTLFLLFACRREHP' A
#
# COMPACT_ATOMS: atom_id res chain seq x y z
N MET A 1 -11.60 12.67 -10.71
CA MET A 1 -11.68 11.22 -10.94
C MET A 1 -13.14 10.81 -11.15
N ASN A 2 -13.45 9.86 -12.05
CA ASN A 2 -14.83 9.36 -12.19
C ASN A 2 -15.20 8.46 -11.00
N VAL A 3 -16.48 8.44 -10.61
CA VAL A 3 -17.04 7.69 -9.48
C VAL A 3 -16.67 6.20 -9.53
N PHE A 4 -16.72 5.59 -10.72
CA PHE A 4 -16.34 4.18 -10.89
C PHE A 4 -14.88 3.91 -10.48
N LEU A 5 -13.94 4.73 -10.94
CA LEU A 5 -12.53 4.61 -10.59
C LEU A 5 -12.29 4.88 -9.10
N ALA A 6 -12.97 5.89 -8.55
CA ALA A 6 -12.92 6.18 -7.12
C ALA A 6 -13.38 4.97 -6.29
N ALA A 7 -14.47 4.31 -6.68
CA ALA A 7 -14.97 3.12 -6.00
C ALA A 7 -13.96 1.96 -6.06
N VAL A 8 -13.32 1.73 -7.21
CA VAL A 8 -12.30 0.68 -7.38
C VAL A 8 -11.09 0.94 -6.47
N PHE A 9 -10.55 2.17 -6.47
CA PHE A 9 -9.40 2.50 -5.63
C PHE A 9 -9.73 2.48 -4.13
N ALA A 10 -10.92 2.93 -3.75
CA ALA A 10 -11.40 2.81 -2.37
C ALA A 10 -11.52 1.35 -1.95
N PHE A 11 -12.06 0.49 -2.82
CA PHE A 11 -12.13 -0.95 -2.58
C PHE A 11 -10.75 -1.57 -2.42
N LEU A 12 -9.78 -1.22 -3.27
CA LEU A 12 -8.40 -1.69 -3.14
C LEU A 12 -7.78 -1.26 -1.80
N ALA A 13 -7.94 0.00 -1.41
CA ALA A 13 -7.43 0.49 -0.12
C ALA A 13 -8.06 -0.26 1.07
N ALA A 14 -9.37 -0.49 1.03
CA ALA A 14 -10.09 -1.25 2.05
C ALA A 14 -9.66 -2.74 2.08
N ALA A 15 -9.56 -3.38 0.91
CA ALA A 15 -9.14 -4.78 0.78
C ALA A 15 -7.70 -4.98 1.24
N GLY A 16 -6.78 -4.07 0.90
CA GLY A 16 -5.41 -4.08 1.39
C GLY A 16 -5.35 -3.93 2.91
N THR A 17 -6.19 -3.06 3.48
CA THR A 17 -6.29 -2.87 4.94
C THR A 17 -6.77 -4.14 5.63
N PHE A 18 -7.85 -4.74 5.12
CA PHE A 18 -8.40 -5.97 5.68
C PHE A 18 -7.43 -7.15 5.54
N GLY A 19 -6.76 -7.27 4.38
CA GLY A 19 -5.71 -8.26 4.15
C GLY A 19 -4.55 -8.11 5.13
N THR A 20 -4.11 -6.87 5.40
CA THR A 20 -3.01 -6.60 6.34
C THR A 20 -3.34 -7.04 7.77
N VAL A 21 -4.61 -6.89 8.18
CA VAL A 21 -5.07 -7.26 9.53
C VAL A 21 -5.19 -8.79 9.68
N ILE A 22 -5.70 -9.48 8.66
CA ILE A 22 -5.98 -10.93 8.73
C ILE A 22 -4.72 -11.76 8.52
N GLU A 23 -3.83 -11.31 7.63
CA GLU A 23 -2.71 -12.11 7.19
C GLU A 23 -1.71 -12.34 8.33
N LYS A 24 -1.22 -13.58 8.43
CA LYS A 24 -0.23 -13.97 9.44
C LYS A 24 1.18 -14.06 8.86
N ASP A 25 1.29 -14.40 7.58
CA ASP A 25 2.58 -14.40 6.90
C ASP A 25 3.09 -12.95 6.73
N PRO A 26 4.30 -12.62 7.24
CA PRO A 26 4.89 -11.30 7.06
C PRO A 26 5.02 -10.88 5.59
N PHE A 27 5.31 -11.81 4.67
CA PHE A 27 5.45 -11.47 3.26
C PHE A 27 4.09 -11.10 2.63
N ALA A 28 3.06 -11.92 2.82
CA ALA A 28 1.71 -11.62 2.35
C ALA A 28 1.13 -10.35 3.02
N LYS A 29 1.53 -10.05 4.27
CA LYS A 29 1.20 -8.79 4.94
C LYS A 29 1.83 -7.56 4.26
N LEU A 30 3.06 -7.68 3.77
CA LEU A 30 3.73 -6.61 3.03
C LEU A 30 3.10 -6.36 1.64
N ILE A 31 2.64 -7.42 0.99
CA ILE A 31 1.91 -7.32 -0.27
C ILE A 31 0.59 -6.56 -0.04
N SER A 32 -0.16 -6.92 1.01
CA SER A 32 -1.41 -6.23 1.34
C SER A 32 -1.19 -4.77 1.74
N LEU A 33 -0.09 -4.44 2.42
CA LEU A 33 0.31 -3.06 2.71
C LEU A 33 0.58 -2.25 1.41
N SER A 34 1.20 -2.88 0.42
CA SER A 34 1.47 -2.25 -0.89
C SER A 34 0.17 -1.94 -1.66
N ILE A 35 -0.85 -2.80 -1.51
CA ILE A 35 -2.19 -2.57 -2.09
C ILE A 35 -2.85 -1.33 -1.47
N ILE A 36 -2.66 -1.07 -0.18
CA ILE A 36 -3.17 0.15 0.48
C ILE A 36 -2.58 1.40 -0.18
N ALA A 37 -1.25 1.43 -0.35
CA ALA A 37 -0.58 2.56 -1.00
C ALA A 37 -1.07 2.74 -2.45
N GLY A 38 -1.19 1.63 -3.20
CA GLY A 38 -1.73 1.66 -4.57
C GLY A 38 -3.16 2.17 -4.67
N GLY A 39 -4.02 1.85 -3.70
CA GLY A 39 -5.39 2.38 -3.62
C GLY A 39 -5.46 3.84 -3.16
N ALA A 40 -4.52 4.30 -2.32
CA ALA A 40 -4.52 5.65 -1.76
C ALA A 40 -3.95 6.72 -2.70
N ILE A 41 -2.88 6.41 -3.45
CA ILE A 41 -2.18 7.37 -4.32
C ILE A 41 -3.12 8.10 -5.31
N PRO A 42 -4.07 7.42 -6.01
CA PRO A 42 -4.98 8.10 -6.93
C PRO A 42 -5.83 9.20 -6.27
N PHE A 43 -6.21 9.04 -5.00
CA PHE A 43 -6.93 10.08 -4.25
C PHE A 43 -6.05 11.28 -3.91
N ILE A 44 -4.75 11.06 -3.67
CA ILE A 44 -3.78 12.14 -3.42
C ILE A 44 -3.59 12.95 -4.71
N VAL A 45 -3.45 12.26 -5.84
CA VAL A 45 -3.32 12.87 -7.17
C VAL A 45 -4.58 13.64 -7.55
N ASP A 46 -5.77 13.09 -7.31
CA ASP A 46 -7.05 13.76 -7.61
C ASP A 46 -7.26 15.07 -6.84
N ARG A 47 -6.61 15.21 -5.68
CA ARG A 47 -6.62 16.43 -4.86
C ARG A 47 -5.56 17.45 -5.27
N GLY A 48 -4.71 17.14 -6.25
CA GLY A 48 -3.64 18.03 -6.72
C GLY A 48 -2.36 17.99 -5.88
N TYR A 49 -2.24 17.06 -4.93
CA TYR A 49 -1.06 16.93 -4.06
C TYR A 49 0.03 16.05 -4.70
N LEU A 50 0.53 16.46 -5.87
CA LEU A 50 1.46 15.64 -6.65
C LEU A 50 2.78 15.37 -5.90
N ASP A 51 3.29 16.36 -5.16
CA ASP A 51 4.52 16.21 -4.36
C ASP A 51 4.37 15.11 -3.32
N VAL A 52 3.21 15.06 -2.66
CA VAL A 52 2.88 14.02 -1.68
C VAL A 52 2.75 12.67 -2.36
N ALA A 53 2.10 12.61 -3.55
CA ALA A 53 1.97 11.36 -4.30
C ALA A 53 3.33 10.80 -4.71
N ILE A 54 4.26 11.64 -5.16
CA ILE A 54 5.63 11.25 -5.51
C ILE A 54 6.36 10.75 -4.26
N ALA A 55 6.27 11.49 -3.14
CA ALA A 55 6.89 11.08 -1.89
C ALA A 55 6.36 9.70 -1.43
N VAL A 56 5.04 9.48 -1.45
CA VAL A 56 4.42 8.19 -1.09
C VAL A 56 4.86 7.08 -2.05
N ALA A 57 4.94 7.35 -3.35
CA ALA A 57 5.37 6.38 -4.36
C ALA A 57 6.82 5.92 -4.17
N VAL A 58 7.67 6.74 -3.54
CA VAL A 58 9.05 6.37 -3.19
C VAL A 58 9.12 5.73 -1.79
N ILE A 59 8.38 6.28 -0.81
CA ILE A 59 8.40 5.81 0.57
C ILE A 59 7.82 4.40 0.70
N ALA A 60 6.73 4.08 0.00
CA ALA A 60 6.08 2.77 0.09
C ALA A 60 6.98 1.58 -0.36
N PRO A 61 7.67 1.63 -1.52
CA PRO A 61 8.59 0.57 -1.89
C PRO A 61 9.84 0.56 -1.00
N LEU A 62 10.36 1.72 -0.58
CA LEU A 62 11.50 1.77 0.34
C LEU A 62 11.16 1.14 1.70
N SER A 63 10.01 1.46 2.27
CA SER A 63 9.55 0.85 3.52
C SER A 63 9.38 -0.65 3.37
N THR A 64 8.89 -1.11 2.23
CA THR A 64 8.79 -2.55 1.91
C THR A 64 10.17 -3.21 1.89
N LEU A 65 11.19 -2.59 1.27
CA LEU A 65 12.56 -3.12 1.30
C LEU A 65 13.09 -3.25 2.73
N PHE A 66 12.93 -2.20 3.55
CA PHE A 66 13.36 -2.24 4.95
C PHE A 66 12.62 -3.31 5.76
N LEU A 67 11.31 -3.44 5.56
CA LEU A 67 10.51 -4.45 6.23
C LEU A 67 10.89 -5.87 5.77
N LEU A 68 11.18 -6.08 4.49
CA LEU A 68 11.69 -7.35 4.00
C LEU A 68 13.04 -7.69 4.64
N PHE A 69 13.95 -6.72 4.79
CA PHE A 69 15.21 -6.92 5.51
C PHE A 69 14.99 -7.27 6.99
N ALA A 70 14.03 -6.62 7.65
CA ALA A 70 13.68 -6.89 9.04
C ALA A 70 13.02 -8.27 9.22
N CYS A 71 12.13 -8.66 8.31
CA CYS A 71 11.46 -9.96 8.30
C CYS A 71 12.37 -11.11 7.89
N ARG A 72 13.53 -10.85 7.27
CA ARG A 72 14.50 -11.87 6.82
C ARG A 72 15.32 -12.53 7.95
N ARG A 73 14.76 -12.66 9.14
CA ARG A 73 15.35 -13.46 10.24
C ARG A 73 14.26 -14.16 11.01
N GLU A 74 13.96 -15.40 10.61
CA GLU A 74 13.54 -16.52 11.46
C GLU A 74 13.26 -17.76 10.61
N HIS A 75 14.29 -18.29 9.95
CA HIS A 75 14.34 -19.70 9.62
C HIS A 75 15.80 -20.17 9.78
N PRO A 76 16.09 -21.18 10.64
CA PRO A 76 17.39 -21.83 10.70
C PRO A 76 17.71 -22.57 9.40
#